data_AF-A0A7L3JBM4-F1
#
_entry.id   AF-A0A7L3JBM4-F1
#
_cell.length_a   1.000
_cell.length_b   1.000
_cell.length_c   1.000
_cell.angle_alpha   90.00
_cell.angle_beta   90.00
_cell.angle_gamma   90.00
#
_symmetry.space_group_name_H-M   'P 1'
#
loop_
_entity.id
_entity.type
_entity.pdbx_description
1 polymer ?
#
loop_
_entity_poly.entity_id
_entity_poly.type
_entity_poly.pdbx_seq_one_letter_code
_entity_poly.pdbx_strand_id
1 'polypeptide(L)' 'GDHPYECEFCGSCFRDESTLKGHKRIHTGEKPYECNGCGKKFSLKHQLETHYRVHTGTCCGGVSSEAGGAGPIPPAE' A
#
# COMPACT_ATOMS: atom_id res chain seq x y z
N GLY A 1 -11.71 -32.47 -6.18
CA GLY A 1 -11.18 -31.14 -6.53
C GLY A 1 -11.72 -30.19 -5.50
N ASP A 2 -10.86 -29.73 -4.59
CA ASP A 2 -11.27 -29.35 -3.22
C ASP A 2 -11.27 -27.82 -2.96
N HIS A 3 -10.96 -27.00 -3.96
CA HIS A 3 -10.87 -25.54 -3.77
C HIS A 3 -11.25 -24.82 -5.06
N PRO A 4 -12.52 -24.41 -5.24
CA PRO A 4 -12.98 -23.77 -6.47
C PRO A 4 -12.54 -22.30 -6.59
N TYR A 5 -12.00 -21.70 -5.52
CA TYR A 5 -11.66 -20.29 -5.48
C TYR A 5 -10.15 -20.10 -5.70
N GLU A 6 -9.74 -19.78 -6.92
CA GLU A 6 -8.34 -19.54 -7.25
C GLU A 6 -7.99 -18.04 -7.26
N CYS A 7 -6.82 -17.70 -6.73
CA CYS A 7 -6.28 -16.36 -6.80
C CYS A 7 -5.69 -16.08 -8.18
N GLU A 8 -6.29 -15.12 -8.90
CA GLU A 8 -5.80 -14.69 -10.22
C GLU A 8 -4.36 -14.12 -10.20
N PHE A 9 -3.87 -13.67 -9.04
CA PHE A 9 -2.56 -13.03 -8.92
C PHE A 9 -1.41 -14.03 -8.76
N CYS A 10 -1.65 -15.16 -8.09
CA CYS A 10 -0.60 -16.14 -7.77
C CYS A 10 -1.02 -17.61 -7.94
N GLY A 11 -2.23 -17.88 -8.43
CA GLY A 11 -2.76 -19.23 -8.64
C GLY A 11 -3.06 -19.99 -7.35
N SER A 12 -3.12 -19.33 -6.19
CA SER A 12 -3.41 -20.02 -4.93
C SER A 12 -4.90 -20.38 -4.82
N CYS A 13 -5.20 -21.65 -4.57
CA CYS A 13 -6.57 -22.14 -4.45
C CYS A 13 -7.03 -22.16 -2.97
N PHE A 14 -8.22 -21.64 -2.72
CA PHE A 14 -8.86 -21.53 -1.41
C PHE A 14 -10.19 -22.26 -1.41
N ARG A 15 -10.56 -22.78 -0.24
CA ARG A 15 -11.82 -23.53 -0.07
C ARG A 15 -13.05 -22.62 -0.05
N ASP A 16 -12.85 -21.35 0.27
CA ASP A 16 -13.91 -20.36 0.47
C ASP A 16 -13.57 -19.01 -0.19
N GLU A 17 -14.58 -18.35 -0.76
CA GLU A 17 -14.44 -17.03 -1.38
C GLU A 17 -13.95 -15.97 -0.39
N SER A 18 -14.42 -16.00 0.86
CA SER A 18 -14.02 -15.05 1.90
C SER A 18 -12.51 -15.07 2.17
N THR A 19 -11.93 -16.27 2.18
CA THR A 19 -10.49 -16.48 2.36
C THR A 19 -9.72 -16.00 1.14
N LEU A 20 -10.22 -16.29 -0.06
CA LEU A 20 -9.66 -15.75 -1.30
C LEU A 20 -9.72 -14.22 -1.33
N LYS A 21 -10.85 -13.59 -0.96
CA LYS A 21 -11.04 -12.14 -0.95
C LYS A 21 -10.07 -11.46 0.03
N GLY A 22 -9.90 -12.03 1.23
CA GLY A 22 -8.90 -11.57 2.19
C GLY A 22 -7.46 -11.75 1.69
N HIS A 23 -7.17 -12.87 1.03
CA HIS A 23 -5.88 -13.12 0.40
C HIS A 23 -5.61 -12.14 -0.75
N LYS A 24 -6.59 -11.81 -1.61
CA LYS A 24 -6.41 -10.85 -2.72
C LYS A 24 -5.93 -9.47 -2.23
N ARG A 25 -6.27 -9.05 -1.00
CA ARG A 25 -5.80 -7.79 -0.41
C ARG A 25 -4.28 -7.71 -0.24
N ILE A 26 -3.59 -8.85 -0.15
CA ILE A 26 -2.13 -8.87 -0.06
C ILE A 26 -1.48 -8.57 -1.42
N HIS A 27 -2.14 -8.95 -2.51
CA HIS A 27 -1.68 -8.74 -3.89
C HIS A 27 -1.99 -7.35 -4.39
N THR A 28 -3.18 -6.83 -4.08
CA THR A 28 -3.50 -5.42 -4.35
C THR A 28 -2.57 -4.49 -3.58
N GLY A 29 -1.97 -4.97 -2.49
CA GLY A 29 -0.96 -4.25 -1.74
C GLY A 29 -1.52 -2.92 -1.25
N GLU A 30 -2.76 -2.94 -0.74
CA GLU A 30 -3.47 -1.79 -0.18
C GLU A 30 -2.62 -1.18 0.94
N LYS A 31 -1.85 -0.19 0.54
CA LYS A 31 -0.90 0.52 1.36
C LYS A 31 -1.08 1.97 0.95
N PRO A 32 -1.91 2.71 1.69
CA PRO A 32 -2.31 4.05 1.31
C PRO A 32 -1.14 5.04 1.30
N TYR A 33 0.00 4.64 1.88
CA TYR A 33 1.19 5.45 1.99
C TYR A 33 2.25 4.93 1.01
N GLU A 34 2.26 5.47 -0.21
CA GLU A 34 3.29 5.20 -1.20
C GLU A 34 4.40 6.25 -1.15
N CYS A 35 5.64 5.79 -1.29
CA CYS A 35 6.79 6.65 -1.44
C CYS A 35 6.96 7.07 -2.90
N ASN A 36 6.77 8.35 -3.20
CA ASN A 36 6.93 8.90 -4.54
C ASN A 36 8.38 8.83 -5.07
N GLY A 37 9.37 8.71 -4.17
CA GLY A 37 10.79 8.61 -4.54
C GLY A 37 11.23 7.25 -5.09
N CYS A 38 10.50 6.18 -4.79
CA CYS A 38 10.89 4.82 -5.21
C CYS A 38 9.73 3.85 -5.42
N GLY A 39 8.47 4.30 -5.31
CA GLY A 39 7.28 3.46 -5.41
C GLY A 39 7.09 2.47 -4.26
N LYS A 40 7.88 2.56 -3.17
CA LYS A 40 7.71 1.68 -2.01
C LYS A 40 6.44 2.04 -1.26
N LYS A 41 5.58 1.05 -1.07
CA LYS A 41 4.33 1.19 -0.35
C LYS A 41 4.47 0.77 1.11
N PHE A 42 3.88 1.54 2.01
CA PHE A 42 3.87 1.36 3.46
C PHE A 42 2.44 1.33 4.02
N SER A 43 2.25 0.56 5.09
CA SER A 43 0.94 0.44 5.74
C SER A 43 0.66 1.59 6.71
N LEU A 44 1.70 2.32 7.16
CA LEU A 44 1.61 3.37 8.17
C LEU A 44 2.36 4.62 7.72
N LYS A 45 1.78 5.80 8.01
CA LYS A 45 2.37 7.10 7.68
C LYS A 45 3.78 7.27 8.25
N HIS A 46 3.99 6.95 9.53
CA HIS A 46 5.29 7.11 10.17
C HIS A 46 6.39 6.24 9.53
N GLN A 47 6.04 5.06 9.00
CA GLN A 47 7.00 4.20 8.28
C GLN A 47 7.39 4.81 6.94
N LEU A 48 6.43 5.46 6.27
CA LEU A 48 6.71 6.23 5.05
C LEU A 48 7.57 7.47 5.37
N GLU A 49 7.27 8.20 6.45
CA GLU A 49 8.05 9.39 6.85
C GLU A 49 9.49 9.06 7.25
N THR A 50 9.71 8.00 8.02
CA THR A 50 11.07 7.53 8.34
C THR A 50 11.79 7.05 7.09
N HIS A 51 11.07 6.37 6.19
CA HIS A 51 11.60 5.96 4.90
C HIS A 51 11.97 7.15 4.00
N TYR A 52 11.18 8.23 4.00
CA TYR A 52 11.47 9.43 3.21
C TYR A 52 12.81 10.05 3.56
N ARG A 53 13.26 9.95 4.82
CA ARG A 53 14.58 10.43 5.26
C ARG A 53 15.75 9.76 4.53
N VAL A 54 15.53 8.55 4.00
CA VAL A 54 16.52 7.84 3.18
C VAL A 54 16.65 8.47 1.80
N HIS A 55 15.57 9.04 1.25
CA HIS A 55 15.58 9.77 -0.03
C HIS A 55 16.08 11.20 0.13
N THR A 56 15.62 11.88 1.18
CA THR A 56 15.94 13.29 1.45
C THR A 56 17.27 13.44 2.17
N GLY A 57 18.22 12.50 1.99
CA GLY A 57 19.47 12.41 2.73
C GLY A 57 20.07 13.78 3.02
N THR A 58 19.87 14.23 4.27
CA THR A 58 20.43 15.43 4.89
C THR A 58 20.42 16.71 4.03
N CYS A 59 19.42 17.57 4.24
CA CYS A 59 19.66 19.00 4.10
C CYS A 59 18.91 19.77 5.21
N CYS A 60 19.68 20.41 6.09
CA CYS A 60 19.18 21.30 7.13
C CYS A 60 18.60 22.57 6.49
N GLY A 61 17.37 22.92 6.87
CA GLY A 61 16.80 24.26 6.71
C GLY A 61 15.93 24.43 5.46
N GLY A 62 14.66 24.77 5.69
CA GLY A 62 13.78 25.24 4.63
C GLY A 62 12.35 24.76 4.81
N VAL A 63 11.56 25.51 5.57
CA VAL A 63 10.10 25.47 5.48
C VAL A 63 9.68 25.60 4.02
N SER A 64 8.91 24.65 3.50
CA SER A 64 8.09 24.85 2.32
C SER A 64 6.70 24.39 2.67
N SER A 65 5.90 25.38 3.08
CA SER A 65 4.45 25.30 3.03
C SER A 65 4.05 24.97 1.60
N GLU A 66 3.69 23.72 1.34
CA GLU A 66 2.79 23.39 0.24
C GLU A 66 1.69 22.49 0.79
N ALA A 67 0.56 23.12 1.11
CA ALA A 67 -0.71 22.44 1.18
C ALA A 67 -1.01 21.87 -0.21
N GLY A 68 -1.24 20.56 -0.31
CA GLY A 68 -1.64 19.97 -1.58
C GLY A 68 -1.76 18.45 -1.54
N GLY A 69 -2.99 17.95 -1.48
CA GLY A 69 -3.31 16.57 -1.87
C GLY A 69 -3.52 15.59 -0.73
N ALA A 70 -4.54 15.82 0.11
CA ALA A 70 -5.34 14.69 0.57
C ALA A 70 -6.01 14.10 -0.68
N GLY A 71 -5.38 13.10 -1.30
CA GLY A 71 -6.00 12.31 -2.35
C GLY A 71 -7.28 11.66 -1.81
N PRO A 72 -8.32 11.49 -2.64
CA PRO A 72 -9.61 11.00 -2.20
C PRO A 72 -9.46 9.64 -1.53
N ILE A 73 -9.98 9.52 -0.31
CA ILE A 73 -10.17 8.23 0.34
C ILE A 73 -11.28 7.54 -0.47
N PRO A 74 -10.98 6.46 -1.24
CA PRO A 74 -12.04 5.74 -1.92
C PRO A 74 -12.98 5.12 -0.88
N PRO A 75 -14.31 5.17 -1.08
CA PRO A 75 -15.24 4.50 -0.19
C PRO A 75 -15.00 3.00 -0.22
N ALA A 76 -14.93 2.41 0.97
CA ALA A 76 -14.85 0.97 1.14
C ALA A 76 -16.19 0.33 0.76
N GLU A 77 -16.18 -0.53 -0.26
CA GLU A 77 -17.20 -1.58 -0.47
C GLU A 77 -16.75 -2.90 0.18
#